data_AF-A0A7K1ELU2-F1
#
_entry.id   AF-A0A7K1ELU2-F1
#
_cell.length_a   1.000
_cell.length_b   1.000
_cell.length_c   1.000
_cell.angle_alpha   90.00
_cell.angle_beta   90.00
_cell.angle_gamma   90.00
#
_symmetry.space_group_name_H-M   'P 1'
#
loop_
_entity.id
_entity.type
_entity.pdbx_description
1 polymer ?
#
loop_
_entity_poly.entity_id
_entity_poly.type
_entity_poly.pdbx_seq_one_letter_code
_entity_poly.pdbx_strand_id
1 'polypeptide(L)'
;MTTSQSDLSWGNFSDSGPWVLDRDTIAWSQVAVVLRDAARKEVPTLIRTRKFPPIGRLIVVVWHLGTALLPWFINKKRKRFATPEESRTYVSRRLRVAIEKLGATYIKLAQIISSGEGLFPTELVDEFKRCRDQVPPEPWDSVRTTIEQDLGARL
;
A
#
# COMPACT_ATOMS: atom_id res chain seq x y z
N MET A 1 -42.16 -10.32 27.30
CA MET A 1 -41.26 -11.47 27.05
C MET A 1 -40.24 -11.02 26.02
N THR A 2 -39.04 -10.66 26.47
CA THR A 2 -37.90 -10.32 25.60
C THR A 2 -37.30 -11.61 25.07
N THR A 3 -37.47 -11.87 23.78
CA THR A 3 -36.84 -12.98 23.06
C THR A 3 -35.32 -12.77 23.09
N SER A 4 -34.57 -13.66 23.74
CA SER A 4 -33.10 -13.62 23.70
C SER A 4 -32.60 -13.89 22.27
N GLN A 5 -31.56 -13.19 21.84
CA GLN A 5 -30.98 -13.38 20.50
C GLN A 5 -30.28 -14.75 20.41
N SER A 6 -30.41 -15.42 19.26
CA SER A 6 -29.94 -16.79 19.03
C SER A 6 -28.42 -16.94 18.93
N ASP A 7 -27.70 -15.83 18.84
CA ASP A 7 -26.24 -15.77 18.81
C ASP A 7 -25.60 -15.99 20.19
N LEU A 8 -26.35 -15.72 21.27
CA LEU A 8 -25.96 -16.00 22.65
C LEU A 8 -25.83 -17.50 22.96
N SER A 9 -26.39 -18.39 22.13
CA SER A 9 -26.39 -19.82 22.40
C SER A 9 -25.12 -20.55 21.94
N TRP A 10 -24.28 -19.94 21.11
CA TRP A 10 -23.06 -20.58 20.57
C TRP A 10 -21.76 -19.81 20.81
N GLY A 11 -21.83 -18.53 21.21
CA GLY A 11 -20.66 -17.69 21.51
C GLY A 11 -20.63 -17.17 22.95
N ASN A 12 -19.46 -16.73 23.43
CA ASN A 12 -19.30 -16.09 24.74
C ASN A 12 -19.64 -14.60 24.67
N PHE A 13 -20.90 -14.32 24.35
CA PHE A 13 -21.43 -12.99 24.15
C PHE A 13 -22.25 -12.59 25.38
N SER A 14 -22.14 -11.34 25.84
CA SER A 14 -22.99 -10.81 26.90
C SER A 14 -24.44 -10.68 26.43
N ASP A 15 -25.41 -10.87 27.35
CA ASP A 15 -26.85 -10.68 27.09
C ASP A 15 -27.17 -9.26 26.57
N SER A 16 -26.34 -8.28 26.93
CA SER A 16 -26.27 -6.94 26.35
C SER A 16 -24.97 -6.78 25.57
N GLY A 17 -25.02 -7.00 24.26
CA GLY A 17 -23.85 -6.92 23.41
C GLY A 17 -23.39 -5.48 23.16
N PRO A 18 -22.09 -5.13 23.27
CA PRO A 18 -21.55 -3.85 22.77
C PRO A 18 -21.76 -3.64 21.25
N TRP A 19 -22.20 -4.67 20.52
CA TRP A 19 -22.62 -4.60 19.10
C TRP A 19 -24.09 -4.22 18.89
N VAL A 20 -24.90 -4.14 19.96
CA VAL A 20 -26.26 -3.58 19.90
C VAL A 20 -26.13 -2.06 19.87
N LEU A 21 -25.89 -1.55 18.67
CA LEU A 21 -25.68 -0.14 18.39
C LEU A 21 -27.03 0.59 18.30
N ASP A 22 -27.31 1.44 19.27
CA ASP A 22 -28.38 2.43 19.15
C ASP A 22 -27.93 3.56 18.23
N ARG A 23 -28.47 3.58 17.01
CA ARG A 23 -28.05 4.52 15.96
C ARG A 23 -28.34 5.98 16.32
N ASP A 24 -29.30 6.22 17.21
CA ASP A 24 -29.73 7.56 17.59
C ASP A 24 -28.80 8.18 18.65
N THR A 25 -28.10 7.37 19.43
CA THR A 25 -27.12 7.83 20.45
C THR A 25 -25.68 7.86 19.94
N ILE A 26 -25.39 7.21 18.82
CA ILE A 26 -24.04 7.14 18.27
C ILE A 26 -23.66 8.46 17.57
N ALA A 27 -22.81 9.25 18.22
CA ALA A 27 -22.38 10.56 17.73
C ALA A 27 -21.80 10.53 16.29
N TRP A 28 -21.05 9.49 15.93
CA TRP A 28 -20.47 9.38 14.58
C TRP A 28 -21.50 8.98 13.52
N SER A 29 -22.69 8.50 13.87
CA SER A 29 -23.68 7.99 12.90
C SER A 29 -24.15 9.10 11.97
N GLN A 30 -24.45 10.28 12.55
CA GLN A 30 -24.83 11.49 11.83
C GLN A 30 -23.68 12.03 10.98
N VAL A 31 -22.47 12.07 11.56
CA VAL A 31 -21.25 12.48 10.84
C VAL A 31 -20.98 11.59 9.64
N ALA A 32 -21.16 10.27 9.79
CA ALA A 32 -20.96 9.31 8.71
C ALA A 32 -21.93 9.48 7.54
N VAL A 33 -23.17 9.93 7.79
CA VAL A 33 -24.13 10.25 6.71
C VAL A 33 -23.61 11.44 5.89
N VAL A 34 -23.15 12.50 6.57
CA VAL A 34 -22.59 13.69 5.92
C VAL A 34 -21.32 13.35 5.13
N LEU A 35 -20.39 12.60 5.72
CA LEU A 35 -19.15 12.16 5.05
C LEU A 35 -19.44 11.30 3.81
N ARG A 36 -20.43 10.40 3.87
CA ARG A 36 -20.82 9.58 2.71
C ARG A 36 -21.42 10.42 1.59
N ASP A 37 -22.23 11.42 1.92
CA ASP A 37 -22.80 12.31 0.90
C ASP A 37 -21.71 13.16 0.23
N ALA A 38 -20.77 13.69 1.01
CA ALA A 38 -19.59 14.38 0.50
C ALA A 38 -18.77 13.48 -0.44
N ALA A 39 -18.42 12.26 0.00
CA ALA A 39 -17.68 11.31 -0.81
C ALA A 39 -18.41 10.94 -2.12
N ARG A 40 -19.75 10.78 -2.08
CA ARG A 40 -20.56 10.52 -3.29
C ARG A 40 -20.49 11.67 -4.29
N LYS A 41 -20.45 12.91 -3.82
CA LYS A 41 -20.30 14.10 -4.68
C LYS A 41 -18.94 14.16 -5.38
N GLU A 42 -17.90 13.54 -4.82
CA GLU A 42 -16.58 13.47 -5.44
C GLU A 42 -16.49 12.41 -6.56
N VAL A 43 -17.34 11.38 -6.54
CA VAL A 43 -17.30 10.24 -7.48
C VAL A 43 -17.25 10.68 -8.96
N PRO A 44 -18.10 11.60 -9.46
CA PRO A 44 -18.05 12.03 -10.86
C PRO A 44 -16.70 12.61 -11.27
N THR A 45 -16.02 13.30 -10.34
CA THR A 45 -14.69 13.86 -10.56
C THR A 45 -13.61 12.77 -10.58
N LEU A 46 -13.72 11.78 -9.68
CA LEU A 46 -12.77 10.67 -9.56
C LEU A 46 -12.81 9.71 -10.76
N ILE A 47 -13.99 9.51 -11.36
CA ILE A 47 -14.16 8.62 -12.52
C ILE A 47 -13.92 9.34 -13.86
N ARG A 48 -13.76 10.67 -13.87
CA ARG A 48 -13.55 11.43 -15.10
C ARG A 48 -12.22 11.04 -15.73
N THR A 49 -12.25 10.52 -16.94
CA THR A 49 -11.05 10.17 -17.70
C THR A 49 -10.18 11.41 -17.93
N ARG A 50 -8.92 11.36 -17.49
CA ARG A 50 -7.95 12.42 -17.73
C ARG A 50 -7.34 12.23 -19.13
N LYS A 51 -7.33 13.28 -19.95
CA LYS A 51 -6.76 13.22 -21.32
C LYS A 51 -5.25 13.04 -21.35
N PHE A 52 -4.55 13.50 -20.31
CA PHE A 52 -3.09 13.43 -20.23
C PHE A 52 -2.66 12.66 -18.99
N PRO A 53 -1.65 11.78 -19.10
CA PRO A 53 -1.06 11.15 -17.94
C PRO A 53 -0.39 12.21 -17.05
N PRO A 54 -0.21 11.94 -15.75
CA PRO A 54 0.52 12.83 -14.86
C PRO A 54 2.01 12.85 -15.24
N ILE A 55 2.41 13.75 -16.14
CA ILE A 55 3.78 13.85 -16.68
C ILE A 55 4.82 13.94 -15.57
N GLY A 56 4.55 14.71 -14.51
CA GLY A 56 5.45 14.80 -13.36
C GLY A 56 5.72 13.44 -12.71
N ARG A 57 4.69 12.60 -12.53
CA ARG A 57 4.87 11.24 -12.01
C ARG A 57 5.65 10.36 -12.97
N LEU A 58 5.39 10.48 -14.28
CA LEU A 58 6.13 9.73 -15.29
C LEU A 58 7.63 10.04 -15.21
N ILE A 59 8.00 11.32 -15.11
CA ILE A 59 9.41 11.75 -14.97
C ILE A 59 10.03 11.13 -13.72
N VAL A 60 9.34 11.20 -12.58
CA VAL A 60 9.83 10.62 -11.31
C VAL A 60 10.09 9.12 -11.45
N VAL A 61 9.18 8.39 -12.09
CA VAL A 61 9.30 6.94 -12.29
C VAL A 61 10.47 6.61 -13.21
N VAL A 62 10.55 7.28 -14.35
CA VAL A 62 11.64 7.08 -15.33
C VAL A 62 12.98 7.39 -14.68
N TRP A 63 13.08 8.45 -13.89
CA TRP A 63 14.30 8.81 -13.17
C TRP A 63 14.75 7.72 -12.18
N HIS A 64 13.86 7.24 -11.32
CA HIS A 64 14.21 6.22 -10.32
C HIS A 64 14.58 4.87 -10.95
N LEU A 65 13.77 4.39 -11.91
CA LEU A 65 14.07 3.14 -12.60
C LEU A 65 15.31 3.26 -13.49
N GLY A 66 15.46 4.39 -14.19
CA GLY A 66 16.62 4.66 -15.03
C GLY A 66 17.92 4.68 -14.23
N THR A 67 17.96 5.41 -13.11
CA THR A 67 19.14 5.48 -12.24
C THR A 67 19.46 4.13 -11.57
N ALA A 68 18.44 3.30 -11.30
CA ALA A 68 18.63 1.94 -10.79
C ALA A 68 19.20 0.99 -11.84
N LEU A 69 18.68 1.01 -13.07
CA LEU A 69 19.01 0.06 -14.13
C LEU A 69 20.27 0.45 -14.94
N LEU A 70 20.58 1.74 -15.06
CA LEU A 70 21.70 2.22 -15.87
C LEU A 70 23.06 1.58 -15.47
N PRO A 71 23.42 1.51 -14.17
CA PRO A 71 24.67 0.85 -13.77
C PRO A 71 24.69 -0.65 -14.07
N TRP A 72 23.54 -1.33 -13.96
CA TRP A 72 23.43 -2.74 -14.36
C TRP A 72 23.66 -2.91 -15.85
N PHE A 73 23.03 -2.08 -16.68
CA PHE A 73 23.18 -2.11 -18.13
C PHE A 73 24.64 -1.89 -18.55
N ILE A 74 25.32 -0.90 -17.95
CA ILE A 74 26.74 -0.63 -18.19
C ILE A 74 27.61 -1.82 -17.79
N ASN A 75 27.40 -2.39 -16.60
CA ASN A 75 28.20 -3.52 -16.11
C ASN A 75 27.96 -4.80 -16.92
N LYS A 76 26.72 -5.04 -17.36
CA LYS A 76 26.36 -6.16 -18.22
C LYS A 76 27.01 -6.04 -19.59
N LYS A 77 26.96 -4.86 -20.21
CA LYS A 77 27.63 -4.58 -21.50
C LYS A 77 29.15 -4.74 -21.41
N ARG A 78 29.74 -4.43 -20.25
CA ARG A 78 31.17 -4.61 -19.96
C ARG A 78 31.54 -6.04 -19.53
N LYS A 79 30.62 -7.01 -19.60
CA LYS A 79 30.83 -8.41 -19.18
C LYS A 79 31.43 -8.55 -17.78
N ARG A 80 30.99 -7.69 -16.85
CA ARG A 80 31.50 -7.66 -15.46
C ARG A 80 30.88 -8.70 -14.52
N PHE A 81 29.84 -9.40 -14.97
CA PHE A 81 29.21 -10.47 -14.20
C PHE A 81 29.79 -11.80 -14.64
N ALA A 82 30.22 -12.62 -13.67
CA ALA A 82 30.74 -13.95 -13.91
C ALA A 82 29.63 -14.92 -14.34
N THR A 83 28.42 -14.75 -13.80
CA THR A 83 27.27 -15.61 -14.13
C THR A 83 25.98 -14.81 -14.39
N PRO A 84 24.99 -15.41 -15.09
CA PRO A 84 23.67 -14.81 -15.25
C PRO A 84 22.95 -14.55 -13.91
N GLU A 85 23.13 -15.42 -12.92
CA GLU A 85 22.58 -15.32 -11.56
C GLU A 85 23.11 -14.06 -10.88
N GLU A 86 24.42 -13.80 -10.96
CA GLU A 86 25.03 -12.60 -10.38
C GLU A 86 24.44 -11.31 -10.96
N SER A 87 24.25 -11.28 -12.29
CA SER A 87 23.56 -10.18 -12.97
C SER A 87 22.12 -10.00 -12.48
N ARG A 88 21.39 -11.10 -12.24
CA ARG A 88 20.00 -11.09 -11.75
C ARG A 88 19.93 -10.56 -10.32
N THR A 89 20.73 -11.10 -9.41
CA THR A 89 20.85 -10.59 -8.03
C THR A 89 21.16 -9.09 -8.01
N TYR A 90 22.13 -8.66 -8.84
CA TYR A 90 22.51 -7.25 -8.91
C TYR A 90 21.34 -6.34 -9.33
N VAL A 91 20.59 -6.71 -10.37
CA VAL A 91 19.49 -5.87 -10.87
C VAL A 91 18.27 -5.94 -9.94
N SER A 92 17.95 -7.11 -9.37
CA SER A 92 16.83 -7.31 -8.45
C SER A 92 16.94 -6.42 -7.22
N ARG A 93 18.12 -6.37 -6.58
CA ARG A 93 18.36 -5.49 -5.43
C ARG A 93 18.14 -4.02 -5.78
N ARG A 94 18.58 -3.59 -6.97
CA ARG A 94 18.46 -2.18 -7.42
C ARG A 94 17.02 -1.83 -7.74
N LEU A 95 16.27 -2.75 -8.35
CA LEU A 95 14.84 -2.60 -8.59
C LEU A 95 14.07 -2.46 -7.27
N ARG A 96 14.38 -3.27 -6.24
CA ARG A 96 13.75 -3.16 -4.91
C ARG A 96 13.92 -1.75 -4.34
N VAL A 97 15.16 -1.25 -4.29
CA VAL A 97 15.47 0.09 -3.78
C VAL A 97 14.76 1.19 -4.58
N ALA A 98 14.62 1.03 -5.90
CA ALA A 98 13.87 1.98 -6.72
C ALA A 98 12.37 1.94 -6.40
N ILE A 99 11.79 0.74 -6.27
CA ILE A 99 10.38 0.55 -5.91
C ILE A 99 10.06 1.15 -4.54
N GLU A 100 10.93 0.94 -3.53
CA GLU A 100 10.77 1.53 -2.19
C GLU A 100 10.68 3.06 -2.26
N LYS A 101 11.52 3.70 -3.09
CA LYS A 101 11.47 5.15 -3.31
C LYS A 101 10.25 5.64 -4.08
N LEU A 102 9.68 4.80 -4.94
CA LEU A 102 8.50 5.12 -5.74
C LEU A 102 7.18 4.98 -4.95
N GLY A 103 7.24 4.38 -3.75
CA GLY A 103 6.15 4.40 -2.77
C GLY A 103 5.07 3.35 -3.02
N ALA A 104 3.91 3.57 -2.36
CA ALA A 104 2.89 2.54 -2.12
C ALA A 104 2.39 1.79 -3.37
N THR A 105 2.21 2.48 -4.51
CA THR A 105 1.77 1.82 -5.75
C THR A 105 2.80 0.81 -6.25
N TYR A 106 4.08 1.13 -6.19
CA TYR A 106 5.15 0.24 -6.63
C TYR A 106 5.47 -0.84 -5.60
N ILE A 107 5.31 -0.53 -4.30
CA ILE A 107 5.37 -1.54 -3.24
C ILE A 107 4.31 -2.63 -3.49
N LYS A 108 3.07 -2.26 -3.84
CA LYS A 108 2.02 -3.24 -4.19
C LYS A 108 2.40 -4.09 -5.41
N LEU A 109 3.03 -3.48 -6.42
CA LEU A 109 3.55 -4.23 -7.58
C LEU A 109 4.63 -5.24 -7.14
N ALA A 110 5.56 -4.82 -6.28
CA ALA A 110 6.56 -5.73 -5.72
C ALA A 110 5.93 -6.86 -4.92
N GLN A 111 4.89 -6.58 -4.14
CA GLN A 111 4.15 -7.59 -3.39
C GLN A 111 3.50 -8.64 -4.32
N ILE A 112 2.86 -8.21 -5.41
CA ILE A 112 2.30 -9.12 -6.42
C ILE A 112 3.40 -10.01 -7.03
N ILE A 113 4.52 -9.42 -7.43
CA ILE A 113 5.66 -10.16 -8.01
C ILE A 113 6.26 -11.13 -6.98
N SER A 114 6.35 -10.72 -5.71
CA SER A 114 6.87 -11.56 -4.62
C SER A 114 6.03 -12.80 -4.34
N SER A 115 4.76 -12.80 -4.75
CA SER A 115 3.86 -13.95 -4.66
C SER A 115 3.91 -14.86 -5.90
N GLY A 116 4.59 -14.45 -6.97
CA GLY A 116 4.70 -15.18 -8.23
C GLY A 116 5.92 -16.11 -8.32
N GLU A 117 6.15 -16.95 -7.32
CA GLU A 117 7.22 -17.97 -7.37
C GLU A 117 7.04 -18.88 -8.61
N GLY A 118 8.13 -19.12 -9.34
CA GLY A 118 8.11 -19.88 -10.60
C GLY A 118 7.74 -19.06 -11.85
N LEU A 119 7.17 -17.86 -11.70
CA LEU A 119 6.90 -16.94 -12.83
C LEU A 119 8.03 -15.91 -13.02
N PHE A 120 8.69 -15.52 -11.94
CA PHE A 120 9.77 -14.54 -11.94
C PHE A 120 11.09 -15.17 -11.49
N PRO A 121 12.24 -14.58 -11.85
CA PRO A 121 13.53 -15.03 -11.32
C PRO A 121 13.53 -15.01 -9.79
N THR A 122 14.05 -16.06 -9.17
CA THR A 122 14.07 -16.22 -7.71
C THR A 122 14.74 -15.04 -7.02
N GLU A 123 15.82 -14.49 -7.60
CA GLU A 123 16.53 -13.33 -7.06
C GLU A 123 15.65 -12.08 -6.97
N LEU A 124 14.71 -11.93 -7.92
CA LEU A 124 13.75 -10.81 -7.94
C LEU A 124 12.65 -11.02 -6.89
N VAL A 125 12.11 -12.23 -6.83
CA VAL A 125 11.09 -12.61 -5.85
C VAL A 125 11.61 -12.40 -4.44
N ASP A 126 12.81 -12.88 -4.14
CA ASP A 126 13.40 -12.80 -2.80
C ASP A 126 13.71 -11.38 -2.36
N GLU A 127 14.20 -10.52 -3.27
CA GLU A 127 14.34 -9.09 -2.97
C GLU A 127 12.97 -8.45 -2.72
N PHE A 128 11.95 -8.76 -3.52
CA PHE A 128 10.63 -8.13 -3.38
C PHE A 128 9.82 -8.63 -2.18
N LYS A 129 10.10 -9.83 -1.64
CA LYS A 129 9.55 -10.28 -0.34
C LYS A 129 9.87 -9.28 0.78
N ARG A 130 11.00 -8.58 0.70
CA ARG A 130 11.41 -7.55 1.68
C ARG A 130 10.51 -6.30 1.65
N CYS A 131 9.82 -6.05 0.54
CA CYS A 131 8.83 -4.97 0.42
C CYS A 131 7.50 -5.25 1.14
N ARG A 132 7.36 -6.39 1.83
CA ARG A 132 6.17 -6.72 2.63
C ARG A 132 6.31 -6.13 4.03
N ASP A 133 7.16 -6.75 4.84
CA ASP A 133 7.24 -6.47 6.29
C ASP A 133 8.60 -5.89 6.72
N GLN A 134 9.52 -5.68 5.76
CA GLN A 134 10.90 -5.20 6.02
C GLN A 134 11.18 -3.86 5.34
N VAL A 135 10.15 -3.04 5.13
CA VAL A 135 10.30 -1.69 4.59
C VAL A 135 10.84 -0.74 5.67
N PRO A 136 11.59 0.31 5.29
CA PRO A 136 12.03 1.33 6.24
C PRO A 136 10.86 1.95 7.00
N PRO A 137 11.00 2.25 8.30
CA PRO A 137 9.95 2.90 9.07
C PRO A 137 9.71 4.33 8.58
N GLU A 138 8.44 4.74 8.62
CA GLU A 138 8.06 6.14 8.38
C GLU A 138 8.44 7.00 9.60
N PRO A 139 8.92 8.25 9.41
CA PRO A 139 9.23 9.14 10.52
C PRO A 139 8.01 9.41 11.41
N TRP A 140 8.20 9.41 12.74
CA TRP A 140 7.12 9.60 13.70
C TRP A 140 6.33 10.90 13.47
N ASP A 141 6.99 12.00 13.10
CA ASP A 141 6.31 13.28 12.87
C ASP A 141 5.32 13.22 11.69
N SER A 142 5.62 12.43 10.66
CA SER A 142 4.73 12.16 9.51
C SER A 142 3.49 11.39 9.95
N VAL A 143 3.71 10.35 10.77
CA VAL A 143 2.65 9.53 11.35
C VAL A 143 1.76 10.36 12.28
N ARG A 144 2.35 11.09 13.23
CA ARG A 144 1.63 11.99 14.14
C ARG A 144 0.77 12.98 13.34
N THR A 145 1.36 13.67 12.37
CA THR A 145 0.64 14.66 11.55
C THR A 145 -0.58 14.05 10.88
N THR A 146 -0.43 12.85 10.31
CA THR A 146 -1.54 12.15 9.64
C THR A 146 -2.65 11.80 10.64
N ILE A 147 -2.29 11.25 11.82
CA ILE A 147 -3.28 10.87 12.84
C ILE A 147 -4.01 12.09 13.39
N GLU A 148 -3.30 13.18 13.69
CA GLU A 148 -3.91 14.41 14.20
C GLU A 148 -4.86 15.05 13.16
N GLN A 149 -4.51 14.98 11.87
CA GLN A 149 -5.38 15.43 10.77
C GLN A 149 -6.65 14.57 10.65
N ASP A 150 -6.51 13.25 10.72
CA ASP A 150 -7.62 12.33 10.59
C ASP A 150 -8.58 12.36 11.79
N LEU A 151 -8.03 12.54 13.01
CA LEU A 151 -8.83 12.60 14.25
C LEU A 151 -9.31 14.01 14.60
N GLY A 152 -8.72 15.05 14.01
CA GLY A 152 -9.03 16.45 14.33
C GLY A 152 -8.62 16.87 15.75
N ALA A 153 -7.71 16.13 16.39
CA ALA A 153 -7.25 16.35 17.76
C ALA A 153 -5.75 16.08 17.87
N ARG A 154 -5.08 16.73 18.83
CA ARG A 154 -3.65 16.48 19.11
C ARG A 154 -3.45 15.17 19.87
N LEU A 155 -2.35 14.49 19.57
CA LEU A 155 -1.90 13.29 20.29
C LEU A 155 -1.12 13.63 21.58
#